data_AF-A0A0G4FP33-F1
#
_entry.id   AF-A0A0G4FP33-F1
#
_cell.length_a   1.000
_cell.length_b   1.000
_cell.length_c   1.000
_cell.angle_alpha   90.00
_cell.angle_beta   90.00
_cell.angle_gamma   90.00
#
_symmetry.space_group_name_H-M   'P 1'
#
loop_
_entity.id
_entity.type
_entity.pdbx_description
1 polymer ?
#
loop_
_entity_poly.entity_id
_entity_poly.type
_entity_poly.pdbx_seq_one_letter_code
_entity_poly.pdbx_strand_id
1 'polypeptide(L)'
;MDLTACLKFAGKKKIVDFASQWGEFSNVHLQRKHFQLTEEWRSNIIVALNKAGSDARAFRRDVRRWRRKRVNPEDIVEKMKQEYSSTLLVMQLAVQEHVQVFPWLLDHRDRNGRVVIPSGVLLSFAKIDQRLEDLLLDSDDTE
;
A
#
# COMPACT_ATOMS: atom_id res chain seq x y z
N MET A 1 9.27 -22.83 20.73
CA MET A 1 8.37 -21.69 20.46
C MET A 1 7.15 -22.21 19.73
N ASP A 2 5.96 -22.12 20.31
CA ASP A 2 4.74 -22.54 19.64
C ASP A 2 4.35 -21.50 18.58
N LEU A 3 4.65 -21.80 17.32
CA LEU A 3 4.38 -20.92 16.18
C LEU A 3 3.01 -21.21 15.54
N THR A 4 2.14 -22.02 16.16
CA THR A 4 0.85 -22.41 15.56
C THR A 4 -0.11 -21.24 15.40
N ALA A 5 0.04 -20.17 16.20
CA ALA A 5 -0.72 -18.92 16.12
C ALA A 5 0.02 -17.78 15.40
N CYS A 6 0.86 -18.07 14.39
CA CYS A 6 1.58 -17.03 13.67
C CYS A 6 0.60 -16.13 12.88
N LEU A 7 0.74 -14.81 13.04
CA LEU A 7 -0.03 -13.80 12.30
C LEU A 7 -0.01 -14.07 10.80
N LYS A 8 -1.12 -13.84 10.09
CA LYS A 8 -1.16 -13.98 8.63
C LYS A 8 -1.13 -12.61 7.95
N PHE A 9 -0.24 -12.45 6.97
CA PHE A 9 -0.17 -11.25 6.16
C PHE A 9 -1.26 -11.25 5.08
N ALA A 10 -2.23 -10.33 5.19
CA ALA A 10 -3.40 -10.26 4.30
C ALA A 10 -3.19 -9.41 3.02
N GLY A 11 -2.06 -8.72 2.87
CA GLY A 11 -1.75 -7.93 1.67
C GLY A 11 -1.20 -6.53 1.97
N LYS A 12 -0.63 -5.87 0.94
CA LYS A 12 0.08 -4.58 1.10
C LYS A 12 -0.81 -3.46 1.65
N LYS A 13 -2.09 -3.41 1.27
CA LYS A 13 -3.07 -2.43 1.80
C LYS A 13 -3.33 -2.60 3.32
N LYS A 14 -3.02 -3.78 3.88
CA LYS A 14 -3.20 -4.14 5.28
C LYS A 14 -1.90 -4.10 6.09
N ILE A 15 -0.86 -3.46 5.57
CA ILE A 15 0.46 -3.44 6.21
C ILE A 15 0.47 -2.67 7.54
N VAL A 16 -0.37 -1.64 7.69
CA VAL A 16 -0.47 -0.87 8.93
C VAL A 16 -1.05 -1.76 10.04
N ASP A 17 -2.19 -2.41 9.77
CA ASP A 17 -2.83 -3.37 10.67
C ASP A 17 -1.85 -4.50 11.03
N PHE A 18 -1.19 -5.07 10.02
CA PHE A 18 -0.20 -6.13 10.21
C PHE A 18 0.99 -5.67 11.07
N ALA A 19 1.52 -4.46 10.86
CA ALA A 19 2.64 -3.94 11.63
C ALA A 19 2.28 -3.74 13.10
N SER A 20 1.05 -3.30 13.39
CA SER A 20 0.55 -3.19 14.77
C SER A 20 0.47 -4.56 15.43
N GLN A 21 -0.18 -5.53 14.78
CA GLN A 21 -0.29 -6.90 15.27
C GLN A 21 1.08 -7.55 15.44
N TRP A 22 2.00 -7.32 14.50
CA TRP A 22 3.37 -7.79 14.58
C TRP A 22 4.11 -7.20 15.78
N GLY A 23 3.90 -5.92 16.10
CA GLY A 23 4.41 -5.29 17.31
C GLY A 23 3.98 -6.05 18.56
N GLU A 24 2.68 -6.34 18.70
CA GLU A 24 2.14 -7.11 19.83
C GLU A 24 2.70 -8.54 19.88
N PHE A 25 2.65 -9.25 18.75
CA PHE A 25 3.16 -10.63 18.64
C PHE A 25 4.65 -10.70 18.98
N SER A 26 5.46 -9.79 18.45
CA SER A 26 6.90 -9.77 18.68
C SER A 26 7.24 -9.40 20.13
N ASN A 27 6.45 -8.51 20.74
CA ASN A 27 6.56 -8.18 22.15
C ASN A 27 6.13 -9.32 23.07
N VAL A 28 5.32 -10.28 22.66
CA VAL A 28 4.98 -11.43 23.52
C VAL A 28 5.94 -12.58 23.27
N HIS A 29 6.13 -12.94 22.00
CA HIS A 29 6.79 -14.18 21.62
C HIS A 29 8.26 -13.97 21.28
N LEU A 30 8.63 -12.85 20.65
CA LEU A 30 9.97 -12.61 20.12
C LEU A 30 10.76 -11.56 20.94
N GLN A 31 10.52 -11.40 22.23
CA GLN A 31 11.34 -10.50 23.05
C GLN A 31 12.79 -10.99 23.09
N ARG A 32 13.76 -10.09 22.86
CA ARG A 32 15.19 -10.42 22.87
C ARG A 32 15.64 -11.16 24.14
N LYS A 33 15.05 -10.83 25.30
CA LYS A 33 15.40 -11.42 26.61
C LYS A 33 15.10 -12.93 26.71
N HIS A 34 14.24 -13.48 25.86
CA HIS A 34 13.90 -14.90 25.85
C HIS A 34 14.92 -15.78 25.09
N PHE A 35 15.97 -15.18 24.53
CA PHE A 35 16.96 -15.88 23.71
C PHE A 35 18.36 -15.68 24.30
N GLN A 36 19.15 -16.75 24.28
CA GLN A 36 20.54 -16.68 24.75
C GLN A 36 21.41 -15.97 23.72
N LEU A 37 21.24 -16.29 22.43
CA LEU A 37 22.04 -15.75 21.34
C LEU A 37 21.27 -14.73 20.51
N THR A 38 21.93 -13.63 20.16
CA THR A 38 21.34 -12.58 19.30
C THR A 38 21.01 -13.13 17.90
N GLU A 39 21.87 -13.99 17.34
CA GLU A 39 21.65 -14.58 16.01
C GLU A 39 20.51 -15.60 16.00
N GLU A 40 20.30 -16.33 17.09
CA GLU A 40 19.15 -17.20 17.27
C GLU A 40 17.86 -16.39 17.28
N TRP A 41 17.81 -15.32 18.06
CA TRP A 41 16.66 -14.41 18.12
C TRP A 41 16.33 -13.81 16.74
N ARG A 42 17.36 -13.27 16.07
CA ARG A 42 17.26 -12.73 14.70
C ARG A 42 16.74 -13.77 13.71
N SER A 43 17.22 -15.00 13.79
CA SER A 43 16.78 -16.10 12.93
C SER A 43 15.31 -16.47 13.17
N ASN A 44 14.88 -16.49 14.43
CA ASN A 44 13.48 -16.76 14.79
C ASN A 44 12.52 -15.68 14.29
N ILE A 45 12.93 -14.40 14.30
CA ILE A 45 12.16 -13.32 13.67
C ILE A 45 11.94 -13.61 12.18
N ILE A 46 12.99 -14.01 11.45
CA ILE A 46 12.89 -14.32 10.03
C ILE A 46 12.00 -15.54 9.77
N VAL A 47 12.06 -16.57 10.62
CA VAL A 47 11.17 -17.73 10.52
C VAL A 47 9.71 -17.33 10.72
N ALA A 48 9.42 -16.55 11.76
CA ALA A 48 8.07 -16.05 12.04
C ALA A 48 7.54 -15.18 10.90
N LEU A 49 8.35 -14.27 10.33
CA LEU A 49 7.96 -13.48 9.16
C LEU A 49 7.64 -14.35 7.94
N ASN A 50 8.47 -15.36 7.65
CA ASN A 50 8.22 -16.25 6.53
C ASN A 50 6.96 -17.09 6.73
N LYS A 51 6.68 -17.52 7.96
CA LYS A 51 5.44 -18.22 8.31
C LYS A 51 4.23 -17.30 8.18
N ALA A 52 4.36 -16.05 8.61
CA ALA A 52 3.30 -15.06 8.49
C ALA A 52 2.90 -14.77 7.04
N GLY A 53 3.87 -14.85 6.14
CA GLY A 53 3.66 -14.75 4.71
C GLY A 53 3.48 -16.08 4.01
N SER A 54 3.05 -17.19 4.64
CA SER A 54 2.98 -18.54 4.01
C SER A 54 2.24 -18.53 2.66
N ASP A 55 1.17 -17.74 2.58
CA ASP A 55 0.30 -17.66 1.41
C ASP A 55 0.66 -16.43 0.53
N ALA A 56 1.54 -15.56 1.03
CA ALA A 56 1.96 -14.32 0.39
C ALA A 56 3.40 -14.40 -0.13
N ARG A 57 3.61 -15.02 -1.30
CA ARG A 57 4.95 -15.18 -1.91
C ARG A 57 5.69 -13.84 -2.07
N ALA A 58 4.98 -12.79 -2.48
CA ALA A 58 5.53 -11.44 -2.63
C ALA A 58 6.06 -10.90 -1.29
N PHE A 59 5.34 -11.12 -0.18
CA PHE A 59 5.77 -10.73 1.15
C PHE A 59 7.09 -11.43 1.53
N ARG A 60 7.19 -12.75 1.36
CA ARG A 60 8.43 -13.50 1.65
C ARG A 60 9.60 -13.07 0.76
N ARG A 61 9.33 -12.64 -0.47
CA ARG A 61 10.36 -12.06 -1.35
C ARG A 61 10.84 -10.72 -0.79
N ASP A 62 9.91 -9.88 -0.32
CA ASP A 62 10.23 -8.54 0.18
C ASP A 62 10.97 -8.63 1.54
N VAL A 63 10.64 -9.60 2.41
CA VAL A 63 11.44 -9.94 3.62
C VAL A 63 12.87 -10.33 3.24
N ARG A 64 13.04 -11.24 2.27
CA ARG A 64 14.38 -11.64 1.78
C ARG A 64 15.16 -10.47 1.19
N ARG A 65 14.49 -9.57 0.48
CA ARG A 65 15.10 -8.36 -0.07
C ARG A 65 15.62 -7.44 1.04
N TRP A 66 14.84 -7.21 2.09
CA TRP A 66 15.28 -6.40 3.23
C TRP A 66 16.44 -7.04 4.00
N ARG A 67 16.43 -8.37 4.15
CA ARG A 67 17.58 -9.11 4.72
C ARG A 67 18.85 -8.92 3.90
N ARG A 68 18.77 -8.97 2.56
CA ARG A 68 19.94 -8.70 1.68
C ARG A 68 20.48 -7.29 1.82
N LYS A 69 19.62 -6.31 2.14
CA LYS A 69 20.01 -4.93 2.45
C LYS A 69 20.61 -4.76 3.86
N ARG A 70 20.85 -5.86 4.60
CA ARG A 70 21.38 -5.87 5.98
C ARG A 70 20.52 -5.08 6.98
N VAL A 71 19.22 -4.97 6.73
CA VAL A 71 18.28 -4.43 7.73
C VAL A 71 18.16 -5.42 8.88
N ASN A 72 18.18 -4.92 10.12
CA ASN A 72 17.97 -5.76 11.29
C ASN A 72 16.59 -6.44 11.20
N PRO A 73 16.49 -7.74 11.49
CA PRO A 73 15.22 -8.47 11.38
C PRO A 73 14.04 -7.82 12.11
N GLU A 74 14.28 -7.20 13.27
CA GLU A 74 13.26 -6.48 14.05
C GLU A 74 12.65 -5.29 13.29
N ASP A 75 13.45 -4.62 12.45
CA ASP A 75 13.06 -3.41 11.72
C ASP A 75 12.38 -3.71 10.38
N ILE A 76 12.42 -4.96 9.91
CA ILE A 76 11.95 -5.32 8.56
C ILE A 76 10.49 -4.93 8.35
N VAL A 77 9.61 -5.18 9.32
CA VAL A 77 8.18 -4.88 9.19
C VAL A 77 7.93 -3.38 9.12
N GLU A 78 8.63 -2.59 9.92
CA GLU A 78 8.53 -1.12 9.87
C GLU A 78 9.06 -0.58 8.54
N LYS A 79 10.15 -1.13 8.00
CA LYS A 79 10.64 -0.78 6.66
C LYS A 79 9.66 -1.14 5.55
N MET A 80 8.99 -2.29 5.65
CA MET A 80 7.96 -2.69 4.69
C MET A 80 6.72 -1.79 4.79
N LYS A 81 6.30 -1.41 6.00
CA LYS A 81 5.22 -0.45 6.23
C LYS A 81 5.53 0.88 5.57
N GLN A 82 6.71 1.44 5.81
CA GLN A 82 7.16 2.68 5.18
C GLN A 82 7.09 2.58 3.65
N GLU A 83 7.70 1.56 3.05
CA GLU A 83 7.71 1.40 1.60
C GLU A 83 6.31 1.23 0.98
N TYR A 84 5.47 0.41 1.60
CA TYR A 84 4.13 0.13 1.08
C TYR A 84 3.21 1.34 1.25
N SER A 85 3.30 2.06 2.37
CA SER A 85 2.56 3.30 2.60
C SER A 85 3.00 4.40 1.66
N SER A 86 4.31 4.57 1.42
CA SER A 86 4.83 5.55 0.45
C SER A 86 4.37 5.21 -0.97
N THR A 87 4.41 3.93 -1.36
CA THR A 87 3.92 3.51 -2.69
C THR A 87 2.43 3.80 -2.85
N LEU A 88 1.63 3.53 -1.82
CA LEU A 88 0.20 3.82 -1.83
C LEU A 88 -0.07 5.33 -1.96
N LEU A 89 0.68 6.15 -1.24
CA LEU A 89 0.58 7.61 -1.32
C LEU A 89 0.91 8.13 -2.71
N VAL A 90 2.00 7.65 -3.32
CA VAL A 90 2.37 8.04 -4.70
C VAL A 90 1.25 7.68 -5.69
N MET A 91 0.66 6.50 -5.57
CA MET A 91 -0.48 6.11 -6.41
C MET A 91 -1.70 7.01 -6.17
N GLN A 92 -2.01 7.34 -4.92
CA GLN A 92 -3.12 8.24 -4.59
C GLN A 92 -2.91 9.65 -5.15
N LEU A 93 -1.69 10.18 -5.06
CA LEU A 93 -1.34 11.48 -5.63
C LEU A 93 -1.42 11.46 -7.15
N ALA A 94 -0.93 10.41 -7.82
CA ALA A 94 -1.05 10.27 -9.26
C ALA A 94 -2.52 10.22 -9.71
N VAL A 95 -3.35 9.43 -9.02
CA VAL A 95 -4.80 9.38 -9.29
C VAL A 95 -5.43 10.76 -9.06
N GLN A 96 -5.06 11.45 -7.98
CA GLN A 96 -5.57 12.79 -7.69
C GLN A 96 -5.18 13.81 -8.76
N GLU A 97 -3.93 13.77 -9.24
CA GLU A 97 -3.45 14.65 -10.31
C GLU A 97 -4.22 14.40 -11.61
N HIS A 98 -4.33 13.14 -12.03
CA HIS A 98 -5.13 12.77 -13.20
C HIS A 98 -6.59 13.19 -13.07
N VAL A 99 -7.16 13.02 -11.88
CA VAL A 99 -8.49 13.51 -11.55
C VAL A 99 -8.56 15.04 -11.68
N GLN A 100 -7.62 15.81 -11.14
CA GLN A 100 -7.69 17.28 -11.19
C GLN A 100 -7.65 17.83 -12.61
N VAL A 101 -6.88 17.19 -13.50
CA VAL A 101 -6.77 17.60 -14.91
C VAL A 101 -7.78 16.89 -15.82
N PHE A 102 -8.59 15.98 -15.27
CA PHE A 102 -9.62 15.29 -16.03
C PHE A 102 -10.65 16.33 -16.52
N PRO A 103 -11.06 16.30 -17.80
CA PRO A 103 -11.97 17.28 -18.38
C PRO A 103 -13.42 17.03 -17.92
N TRP A 104 -13.67 17.25 -16.62
CA TRP A 104 -14.94 17.00 -15.95
C TRP A 104 -16.11 17.71 -16.61
N LEU A 105 -15.89 18.96 -17.04
CA LEU A 105 -16.92 19.83 -17.62
C LEU A 105 -16.25 20.77 -18.62
N LEU A 106 -16.12 20.34 -19.88
CA LEU A 106 -15.63 21.20 -20.98
C LEU A 106 -16.55 22.42 -21.24
N ASP A 107 -17.79 22.34 -20.75
CA ASP A 107 -18.85 23.34 -20.94
C ASP A 107 -18.83 24.47 -19.90
N HIS A 108 -18.16 24.27 -18.77
CA HIS A 108 -18.02 25.32 -17.76
C HIS A 108 -16.70 26.03 -17.95
N ARG A 109 -16.75 27.05 -18.81
CA ARG A 109 -15.62 27.95 -19.04
C ARG A 109 -15.79 29.23 -18.23
N ASP A 110 -14.69 29.74 -17.70
CA ASP A 110 -14.68 31.08 -17.11
C ASP A 110 -14.87 32.13 -18.22
N ARG A 111 -14.98 33.40 -17.83
CA ARG A 111 -15.09 34.52 -18.79
C ARG A 111 -13.92 34.60 -19.78
N ASN A 112 -12.81 33.92 -19.51
CA ASN A 112 -11.62 33.88 -20.35
C ASN A 112 -11.53 32.57 -21.18
N GLY A 113 -12.59 31.76 -21.21
CA GLY A 113 -12.64 30.53 -21.98
C GLY A 113 -11.86 29.36 -21.36
N ARG A 114 -11.38 29.48 -20.12
CA ARG A 114 -10.65 28.41 -19.43
C ARG A 114 -11.63 27.47 -18.74
N VAL A 115 -11.39 26.16 -18.88
CA VAL A 115 -12.17 25.13 -18.17
C VAL A 115 -12.08 25.36 -16.67
N VAL A 116 -13.24 25.51 -16.03
CA VAL A 116 -13.37 25.71 -14.58
C VAL A 116 -13.57 24.37 -13.92
N ILE A 117 -12.61 23.98 -13.09
CA ILE A 117 -12.74 22.80 -12.23
C ILE A 117 -13.70 23.15 -11.10
N PRO A 118 -14.89 22.54 -11.00
CA PRO A 118 -15.82 22.91 -9.95
C PRO A 118 -15.30 22.42 -8.60
N SER A 119 -15.12 23.34 -7.65
CA SER A 119 -14.76 22.98 -6.28
C SER A 119 -15.92 22.23 -5.63
N GLY A 120 -15.67 21.04 -5.09
CA GLY A 120 -16.66 20.28 -4.33
C GLY A 120 -17.42 19.21 -5.11
N VAL A 121 -17.01 18.87 -6.35
CA VAL A 121 -17.50 17.65 -7.00
C VAL A 121 -16.98 16.45 -6.23
N LEU A 122 -17.88 15.75 -5.53
CA LEU A 122 -17.59 14.43 -5.00
C LEU A 122 -17.48 13.47 -6.20
N LEU A 123 -16.25 13.04 -6.48
CA LEU A 123 -15.93 12.16 -7.59
C LEU A 123 -16.27 10.73 -7.22
N SER A 124 -17.48 10.30 -7.62
CA SER A 124 -17.84 8.88 -7.61
C SER A 124 -17.33 8.22 -8.89
N PHE A 125 -16.94 6.95 -8.80
CA PHE A 125 -16.54 6.17 -9.98
C PHE A 125 -17.59 6.22 -11.10
N ALA A 126 -18.88 6.19 -10.76
CA ALA A 126 -19.97 6.29 -11.73
C ALA A 126 -19.94 7.58 -12.55
N LYS A 127 -19.53 8.72 -11.96
CA LYS A 127 -19.39 9.98 -12.70
C LYS A 127 -18.17 9.99 -13.62
N ILE A 128 -17.10 9.28 -13.26
CA ILE A 128 -15.90 9.13 -14.10
C ILE A 128 -16.24 8.27 -15.32
N ASP A 129 -16.92 7.15 -15.08
CA ASP A 129 -17.28 6.17 -16.12
C ASP A 129 -18.21 6.78 -17.17
N GLN A 130 -19.29 7.43 -16.72
CA GLN A 130 -20.22 8.13 -17.60
C GLN A 130 -19.51 9.19 -18.46
N ARG A 131 -18.58 9.96 -17.87
CA ARG A 131 -17.85 10.98 -18.63
C ARG A 131 -16.87 10.37 -19.62
N LEU A 132 -16.31 9.20 -19.31
CA LEU A 132 -15.46 8.47 -20.24
C LEU A 132 -16.27 8.04 -21.48
N GLU A 133 -17.50 7.56 -21.27
CA GLU A 133 -18.42 7.24 -22.36
C GLU A 133 -18.76 8.48 -23.20
N ASP A 134 -19.12 9.61 -22.57
CA ASP A 134 -19.44 10.85 -23.29
C ASP A 134 -18.24 11.34 -24.14
N LEU A 135 -17.02 11.29 -23.61
CA LEU A 135 -15.81 11.69 -24.33
C LEU A 135 -15.47 10.78 -25.51
N LEU A 136 -15.82 9.49 -25.43
CA LEU A 136 -15.64 8.55 -26.53
C LEU A 136 -16.68 8.82 -27.64
N LEU A 137 -17.92 9.12 -27.27
CA LEU A 137 -18.99 9.47 -28.20
C LEU A 137 -18.72 10.80 -28.93
N ASP A 138 -18.26 11.84 -28.23
CA ASP A 138 -17.90 13.14 -28.82
C ASP A 138 -16.73 13.03 -29.84
N SER A 139 -15.93 11.96 -29.78
CA SER A 139 -14.80 11.74 -30.70
C SER A 139 -15.17 11.08 -32.02
N ASP A 140 -16.28 10.34 -32.06
CA ASP A 140 -16.78 9.68 -33.28
C ASP A 140 -17.57 10.65 -34.17
N ASP A 141 -17.99 11.82 -33.66
CA ASP A 141 -18.68 12.88 -34.41
C ASP A 141 -17.73 13.83 -35.17
N THR A 142 -16.42 13.52 -35.20
CA THR A 142 -15.41 14.24 -36.02
C THR A 142 -14.95 13.43 -37.24
N GLU A 143 -15.86 13.23 -38.20
CA GLU A 143 -15.55 12.99 -39.64
C GLU A 143 -16.14 14.12 -40.50
#